data_AF-A0A511B2B5-F1
#
_entry.id   AF-A0A511B2B5-F1
#
_cell.length_a   1.000
_cell.length_b   1.000
_cell.length_c   1.000
_cell.angle_alpha   90.00
_cell.angle_beta   90.00
_cell.angle_gamma   90.00
#
_symmetry.space_group_name_H-M   'P 1'
#
loop_
_entity.id
_entity.type
_entity.pdbx_description
1 polymer ?
#
loop_
_entity_poly.entity_id
_entity_poly.type
_entity_poly.pdbx_seq_one_letter_code
_entity_poly.pdbx_strand_id
1 'polypeptide(L)'
;MVRRAHVNRIAGDVQPDLLEWTPPQTHLPGPEVDLQLFSPLNFRPPSGDAFLYHLTDTASATRYLSEGLPLQDDLALLDAIVMVNALSENLPDRDLTVLRVRRRLVRRWLRKGTAEGHACYVLVQNASDGT
;
A
#
# COMPACT_ATOMS: atom_id res chain seq x y z
N MET A 1 -4.82 64.35 17.57
CA MET A 1 -6.02 64.62 16.75
C MET A 1 -5.88 63.84 15.43
N VAL A 2 -6.79 62.89 15.20
CA VAL A 2 -7.18 62.23 13.92
C VAL A 2 -6.15 61.45 13.08
N ARG A 3 -6.20 60.10 13.27
CA ARG A 3 -6.28 58.97 12.31
C ARG A 3 -5.71 59.13 10.88
N ARG A 4 -4.92 58.12 10.45
CA ARG A 4 -5.22 57.31 9.26
C ARG A 4 -4.60 55.91 9.38
N ALA A 5 -5.47 54.91 9.40
CA ALA A 5 -5.15 53.50 9.42
C ALA A 5 -4.46 53.11 8.11
N HIS A 6 -3.28 52.48 8.20
CA HIS A 6 -2.81 51.63 7.13
C HIS A 6 -3.59 50.32 7.23
N VAL A 7 -4.60 50.22 6.37
CA VAL A 7 -5.28 48.97 6.07
C VAL A 7 -4.23 48.04 5.48
N ASN A 8 -3.78 47.10 6.30
CA ASN A 8 -3.02 45.94 5.84
C ASN A 8 -3.98 45.18 4.92
N ARG A 9 -3.75 45.23 3.60
CA ARG A 9 -4.49 44.40 2.65
C ARG A 9 -4.23 42.96 3.07
N ILE A 10 -5.29 42.31 3.54
CA ILE A 10 -5.38 40.86 3.64
C ILE A 10 -4.94 40.35 2.27
N ALA A 11 -3.79 39.67 2.22
CA ALA A 11 -3.40 38.88 1.06
C ALA A 11 -4.61 38.02 0.76
N GLY A 12 -5.24 38.27 -0.40
CA GLY A 12 -6.52 37.67 -0.73
C GLY A 12 -6.49 36.19 -0.44
N ASP A 13 -7.54 35.70 0.21
CA ASP A 13 -7.86 34.28 0.27
C ASP A 13 -7.78 33.74 -1.16
N VAL A 14 -6.61 33.21 -1.53
CA VAL A 14 -6.48 32.34 -2.69
C VAL A 14 -7.16 31.07 -2.25
N GLN A 15 -8.48 31.02 -2.44
CA GLN A 15 -9.22 29.79 -2.38
C GLN A 15 -8.50 28.83 -3.34
N PRO A 16 -7.91 27.73 -2.87
CA PRO A 16 -7.25 26.79 -3.76
C PRO A 16 -8.28 26.38 -4.81
N ASP A 17 -7.91 26.49 -6.08
CA ASP A 17 -8.82 26.17 -7.16
C ASP A 17 -9.19 24.69 -7.04
N LEU A 18 -10.43 24.42 -6.60
CA LEU A 18 -10.94 23.07 -6.41
C LEU A 18 -11.00 22.30 -7.74
N LEU A 19 -10.85 23.00 -8.86
CA LEU A 19 -10.76 22.42 -10.20
C LEU A 19 -9.40 21.75 -10.47
N GLU A 20 -8.34 22.13 -9.76
CA GLU A 20 -7.01 21.51 -9.87
C GLU A 20 -6.74 20.46 -8.77
N TRP A 21 -7.68 20.29 -7.84
CA TRP A 21 -7.53 19.33 -6.76
C TRP A 21 -7.63 17.89 -7.28
N THR A 22 -6.52 17.17 -7.24
CA THR A 22 -6.50 15.72 -7.46
C THR A 22 -6.55 15.03 -6.11
N PRO A 23 -7.55 14.17 -5.83
CA PRO A 23 -7.60 13.44 -4.58
C PRO A 23 -6.34 12.58 -4.41
N PRO A 24 -5.79 12.46 -3.19
CA PRO A 24 -4.68 11.58 -2.94
C PRO A 24 -5.02 10.15 -3.34
N GLN A 25 -4.09 9.45 -3.98
CA GLN A 25 -4.23 8.03 -4.23
C GLN A 25 -4.17 7.28 -2.89
N THR A 26 -5.27 6.64 -2.52
CA THR A 26 -5.40 5.88 -1.26
C THR A 26 -5.25 4.37 -1.46
N HIS A 27 -5.51 3.88 -2.68
CA HIS A 27 -5.47 2.46 -3.03
C HIS A 27 -4.75 2.22 -4.36
N LEU A 28 -4.15 1.04 -4.50
CA LEU A 28 -3.63 0.52 -5.76
C LEU A 28 -4.62 -0.47 -6.36
N PRO A 29 -5.26 -0.18 -7.50
CA PRO A 29 -6.20 -1.10 -8.14
C PRO A 29 -5.55 -2.45 -8.44
N GLY A 30 -6.28 -3.55 -8.17
CA GLY A 30 -5.78 -4.91 -8.39
C GLY A 30 -5.18 -5.16 -9.78
N PRO A 31 -5.84 -4.73 -10.89
CA PRO A 31 -5.28 -4.87 -12.23
C PRO A 31 -3.97 -4.11 -12.46
N GLU A 32 -3.77 -2.96 -11.81
CA GLU A 32 -2.56 -2.15 -11.96
C GLU A 32 -1.33 -2.76 -11.29
N VAL A 33 -1.53 -3.69 -10.36
CA VAL A 33 -0.46 -4.33 -9.59
C VAL A 33 -0.33 -5.83 -9.88
N ASP A 34 -1.08 -6.35 -10.86
CA ASP A 34 -1.15 -7.79 -11.18
C ASP A 34 -1.49 -8.60 -9.91
N LEU A 35 -2.52 -8.15 -9.18
CA LEU A 35 -2.98 -8.76 -7.94
C LEU A 35 -3.61 -10.12 -8.22
N GLN A 36 -3.13 -11.16 -7.55
CA GLN A 36 -3.67 -12.51 -7.66
C GLN A 36 -3.73 -13.19 -6.29
N LEU A 37 -4.75 -14.02 -6.10
CA LEU A 37 -4.98 -14.78 -4.86
C LEU A 37 -4.54 -16.23 -5.04
N PHE A 38 -3.89 -16.78 -4.03
CA PHE A 38 -3.44 -18.16 -3.99
C PHE A 38 -3.87 -18.82 -2.68
N SER A 39 -4.25 -20.10 -2.78
CA SER A 39 -4.45 -20.93 -1.60
C SER A 39 -3.09 -21.19 -0.92
N PRO A 40 -3.02 -21.09 0.42
CA PRO A 40 -1.79 -21.32 1.17
C PRO A 40 -1.35 -22.79 1.16
N LEU A 41 -2.29 -23.75 1.07
CA LEU A 41 -2.04 -25.19 1.25
C LEU A 41 -1.06 -25.79 0.23
N ASN A 42 -0.99 -25.23 -0.98
CA ASN A 42 -0.11 -25.70 -2.05
C ASN A 42 0.69 -24.54 -2.67
N PHE A 43 0.89 -23.48 -1.89
CA PHE A 43 1.57 -22.30 -2.39
C PHE A 43 3.02 -22.61 -2.76
N ARG A 44 3.38 -22.34 -4.02
CA ARG A 44 4.72 -22.47 -4.57
C ARG A 44 5.05 -21.19 -5.33
N PRO A 45 5.83 -20.26 -4.75
CA PRO A 45 6.18 -19.04 -5.45
C PRO A 45 7.11 -19.36 -6.62
N PRO A 46 6.97 -18.69 -7.78
CA PRO A 46 7.97 -18.76 -8.84
C PRO A 46 9.34 -18.31 -8.35
N SER A 47 10.40 -18.83 -8.97
CA SER A 47 11.77 -18.43 -8.66
C SER A 47 12.04 -16.96 -9.03
N GLY A 48 12.86 -16.29 -8.22
CA GLY A 48 13.31 -14.92 -8.42
C GLY A 48 12.46 -13.86 -7.72
N ASP A 49 12.78 -12.59 -7.96
CA ASP A 49 12.29 -11.46 -7.15
C ASP A 49 11.20 -10.62 -7.87
N ALA A 50 10.50 -11.23 -8.83
CA ALA A 50 9.51 -10.52 -9.64
C ALA A 50 8.23 -10.16 -8.89
N PHE A 51 7.94 -10.86 -7.80
CA PHE A 51 6.70 -10.77 -7.03
C PHE A 51 6.96 -10.58 -5.55
N LEU A 52 5.99 -9.95 -4.88
CA LEU A 52 5.92 -9.89 -3.43
C LEU A 52 4.57 -10.47 -2.97
N TYR A 53 4.50 -10.84 -1.70
CA TYR A 53 3.39 -11.61 -1.17
C TYR A 53 2.86 -11.06 0.15
N HIS A 54 1.55 -11.13 0.37
CA HIS A 54 0.94 -10.83 1.67
C HIS A 54 0.11 -12.02 2.11
N LEU A 55 0.14 -12.34 3.40
CA LEU A 55 -0.67 -13.38 4.01
C LEU A 55 -1.75 -12.70 4.83
N THR A 56 -3.01 -12.96 4.52
CA THR A 56 -4.15 -12.36 5.21
C THR A 56 -5.33 -13.32 5.22
N ASP A 57 -6.42 -12.95 5.88
CA ASP A 57 -7.65 -13.74 5.84
C ASP A 57 -8.39 -13.60 4.50
N THR A 58 -9.22 -14.59 4.16
CA THR A 58 -9.93 -14.62 2.87
C THR A 58 -10.86 -13.42 2.65
N ALA A 59 -11.44 -12.85 3.71
CA ALA A 59 -12.31 -11.68 3.59
C ALA A 59 -11.50 -10.43 3.22
N SER A 60 -10.37 -10.20 3.89
CA SER A 60 -9.42 -9.13 3.57
C SER A 60 -8.85 -9.28 2.15
N ALA A 61 -8.46 -10.51 1.76
CA ALA A 61 -7.95 -10.77 0.42
C ALA A 61 -8.98 -10.47 -0.67
N THR A 62 -10.24 -10.85 -0.46
CA THR A 62 -11.35 -10.56 -1.37
C THR A 62 -11.60 -9.06 -1.47
N ARG A 63 -11.55 -8.36 -0.32
CA ARG A 63 -11.67 -6.90 -0.27
C ARG A 63 -10.58 -6.21 -1.06
N TYR A 64 -9.33 -6.64 -0.95
CA TYR A 64 -8.23 -6.07 -1.75
C TYR A 64 -8.38 -6.33 -3.25
N LEU A 65 -8.99 -7.45 -3.63
CA LEU A 65 -9.27 -7.73 -5.03
C LEU A 65 -10.33 -6.76 -5.61
N SER A 66 -11.33 -6.39 -4.81
CA SER A 66 -12.41 -5.48 -5.22
C SER A 66 -12.06 -4.00 -5.08
N GLU A 67 -11.42 -3.60 -3.98
CA GLU A 67 -11.16 -2.20 -3.62
C GLU A 67 -9.74 -1.75 -3.95
N GLY A 68 -8.83 -2.69 -4.21
CA GLY A 68 -7.41 -2.43 -4.37
C GLY A 68 -6.62 -2.54 -3.05
N LEU A 69 -5.29 -2.45 -3.17
CA LEU A 69 -4.40 -2.52 -2.01
C LEU A 69 -4.33 -1.16 -1.32
N PRO A 70 -4.59 -1.08 0.00
CA PRO A 70 -4.51 0.17 0.73
C PRO A 70 -3.06 0.67 0.81
N LEU A 71 -2.89 1.99 0.69
CA LEU A 71 -1.60 2.66 0.86
C LEU A 71 -1.41 3.25 2.28
N GLN A 72 -2.47 3.26 3.10
CA GLN A 72 -2.46 3.87 4.44
C GLN A 72 -2.37 2.84 5.57
N ASP A 73 -2.60 1.56 5.28
CA ASP A 73 -2.67 0.49 6.29
C ASP A 73 -1.32 -0.22 6.52
N ASP A 74 -0.21 0.39 6.07
CA ASP A 74 1.15 -0.16 6.16
C ASP A 74 1.22 -1.65 5.76
N LEU A 75 0.58 -2.01 4.63
CA LEU A 75 0.46 -3.40 4.19
C LEU A 75 1.85 -4.02 3.97
N ALA A 76 2.18 -5.04 4.77
CA ALA A 76 3.46 -5.73 4.71
C ALA A 76 3.49 -6.78 3.59
N LEU A 77 4.41 -6.61 2.65
CA LEU A 77 4.70 -7.49 1.53
C LEU A 77 6.04 -8.20 1.76
N LEU A 78 6.04 -9.52 1.65
CA LEU A 78 7.14 -10.42 1.92
C LEU A 78 7.75 -10.93 0.60
N ASP A 79 9.05 -11.19 0.62
CA ASP A 79 9.71 -11.97 -0.43
C ASP A 79 9.26 -13.45 -0.35
N ALA A 80 9.43 -14.19 -1.45
CA ALA A 80 8.97 -15.57 -1.60
C ALA A 80 9.42 -16.51 -0.46
N ILE A 81 10.70 -16.44 -0.08
CA ILE A 81 11.28 -17.30 0.97
C ILE A 81 10.63 -17.00 2.33
N VAL A 82 10.45 -15.73 2.64
CA VAL A 82 9.84 -15.29 3.91
C VAL A 82 8.38 -15.73 3.96
N MET A 83 7.64 -15.61 2.85
CA MET A 83 6.25 -16.07 2.76
C MET A 83 6.13 -17.59 2.99
N VAL A 84 7.01 -18.40 2.40
CA VAL A 84 6.99 -19.87 2.61
C VAL A 84 7.27 -20.24 4.07
N ASN A 85 8.19 -19.52 4.72
CA ASN A 85 8.46 -19.71 6.15
C ASN A 85 7.24 -19.31 7.00
N ALA A 86 6.66 -18.14 6.74
CA ALA A 86 5.47 -17.64 7.44
C ALA A 86 4.29 -18.61 7.30
N LEU A 87 4.07 -19.19 6.12
CA LEU A 87 3.05 -20.21 5.91
C LEU A 87 3.34 -21.46 6.77
N SER A 88 4.58 -21.94 6.77
CA SER A 88 4.96 -23.13 7.55
C SER A 88 4.71 -22.97 9.05
N GLU A 89 4.79 -21.74 9.56
CA GLU A 89 4.53 -21.39 10.97
C GLU A 89 3.03 -21.20 11.29
N ASN A 90 2.22 -20.78 10.32
CA ASN A 90 0.82 -20.33 10.52
C ASN A 90 -0.25 -21.27 9.94
N LEU A 91 0.13 -22.36 9.26
CA LEU A 91 -0.76 -23.21 8.47
C LEU A 91 -1.79 -24.08 9.21
N PRO A 92 -1.68 -24.44 10.51
CA PRO A 92 -2.77 -25.17 11.13
C PRO A 92 -3.80 -24.16 11.65
N ASP A 93 -4.98 -24.16 11.03
CA ASP A 93 -6.26 -23.69 11.61
C ASP A 93 -6.77 -22.27 11.28
N ARG A 94 -6.30 -21.62 10.20
CA ARG A 94 -6.80 -20.29 9.79
C ARG A 94 -7.28 -20.22 8.35
N ASP A 95 -8.37 -19.48 8.12
CA ASP A 95 -8.88 -19.11 6.80
C ASP A 95 -7.97 -18.06 6.15
N LEU A 96 -6.82 -18.52 5.65
CA LEU A 96 -5.76 -17.68 5.09
C LEU A 96 -5.73 -17.75 3.56
N THR A 97 -5.34 -16.63 2.97
CA THR A 97 -5.11 -16.46 1.53
C THR A 97 -3.78 -15.73 1.31
N VAL A 98 -3.03 -16.17 0.30
CA VAL A 98 -1.81 -15.49 -0.15
C VAL A 98 -2.16 -14.54 -1.29
N LEU A 99 -1.93 -13.24 -1.08
CA LEU A 99 -1.94 -12.26 -2.15
C LEU A 99 -0.58 -12.22 -2.80
N ARG A 100 -0.55 -12.11 -4.13
CA ARG A 100 0.65 -11.87 -4.92
C ARG A 100 0.50 -10.56 -5.66
N VAL A 101 1.56 -9.75 -5.64
CA VAL A 101 1.66 -8.53 -6.43
C VAL A 101 2.95 -8.52 -7.24
N ARG A 102 2.94 -7.84 -8.38
CA ARG A 102 4.14 -7.70 -9.20
C ARG A 102 5.00 -6.55 -8.69
N ARG A 103 6.19 -6.89 -8.20
CA ARG A 103 7.11 -5.97 -7.51
C ARG A 103 7.42 -4.71 -8.31
N ARG A 104 7.66 -4.86 -9.63
CA ARG A 104 7.96 -3.71 -10.51
C ARG A 104 6.81 -2.69 -10.61
N LEU A 105 5.57 -3.14 -10.45
CA LEU A 105 4.39 -2.29 -10.53
C LEU A 105 4.21 -1.50 -9.25
N VAL A 106 4.45 -2.12 -8.08
CA VAL A 106 4.29 -1.47 -6.77
C VAL A 106 5.55 -0.74 -6.25
N ARG A 107 6.69 -0.84 -6.94
CA ARG A 107 8.01 -0.40 -6.46
C ARG A 107 8.04 1.02 -5.90
N ARG A 108 7.32 1.97 -6.53
CA ARG A 108 7.36 3.38 -6.11
C ARG A 108 6.72 3.62 -4.75
N TRP A 109 5.91 2.69 -4.24
CA TRP A 109 5.22 2.78 -2.96
C TRP A 109 5.82 1.87 -1.89
N LEU A 110 6.97 1.23 -2.16
CA LEU A 110 7.58 0.30 -1.22
C LEU A 110 8.60 1.01 -0.33
N ARG A 111 8.43 0.88 0.98
CA ARG A 111 9.45 1.21 1.98
C ARG A 111 9.98 -0.08 2.60
N LYS A 112 11.30 -0.21 2.78
CA LYS A 112 11.84 -1.35 3.54
C LYS A 112 11.39 -1.25 4.99
N GLY A 113 10.99 -2.38 5.57
CA GLY A 113 10.55 -2.47 6.96
C GLY A 113 10.88 -3.82 7.56
N THR A 114 10.35 -4.03 8.76
CA THR A 114 10.45 -5.30 9.48
C THR A 114 9.06 -5.63 10.01
N ALA A 115 8.56 -6.83 9.71
CA ALA A 115 7.31 -7.35 10.24
C ALA A 115 7.60 -8.69 10.92
N GLU A 116 7.19 -8.85 12.18
CA GLU A 116 7.37 -10.09 12.96
C GLU A 116 8.82 -10.60 12.98
N GLY A 117 9.80 -9.68 12.96
CA GLY A 117 11.23 -10.02 12.96
C GLY A 117 11.82 -10.35 11.59
N HIS A 118 11.01 -10.36 10.52
CA HIS A 118 11.46 -10.59 9.15
C HIS A 118 11.54 -9.30 8.34
N ALA A 119 12.53 -9.21 7.45
CA ALA A 119 12.63 -8.12 6.49
C ALA A 119 11.42 -8.16 5.53
N CYS A 120 10.78 -7.01 5.33
CA CYS A 120 9.62 -6.87 4.47
C CYS A 120 9.65 -5.54 3.70
N TYR A 121 8.68 -5.39 2.79
CA TYR A 121 8.36 -4.12 2.15
C TYR A 121 6.98 -3.67 2.62
N VAL A 122 6.87 -2.44 3.07
CA VAL A 122 5.61 -1.84 3.50
C VAL A 122 5.09 -0.97 2.37
N LEU A 123 3.83 -1.16 1.97
CA LEU A 123 3.15 -0.23 1.08
C LEU A 123 2.86 1.06 1.83
N VAL A 124 3.37 2.16 1.31
CA VAL A 124 3.18 3.50 1.85
C VAL A 124 2.62 4.41 0.77
N GLN A 125 1.77 5.34 1.19
CA GLN A 125 1.38 6.44 0.33
C GLN A 125 2.63 7.27 0.00
N ASN A 126 2.89 7.47 -1.30
CA ASN A 126 3.86 8.48 -1.70
C ASN A 126 3.26 9.82 -1.32
N ALA A 127 3.83 10.47 -0.30
CA ALA A 127 3.72 11.91 -0.24
C ALA A 127 4.28 12.41 -1.57
N SER A 128 3.45 13.04 -2.38
CA SER A 128 3.94 13.87 -3.48
C SER A 128 5.06 14.72 -2.88
N ASP A 129 6.28 14.62 -3.40
CA ASP A 129 7.39 15.47 -2.98
C ASP A 129 6.92 16.93 -3.12
N GLY A 130 6.50 17.51 -2.00
CA GLY A 130 6.35 18.94 -1.85
C GLY A 130 7.74 19.48 -1.66
N THR A 131 8.42 19.81 -2.77
CA THR A 131 9.64 20.62 -2.73
C THR A 131 9.70 21.50 -3.96
#